data_AF-A0A7J6SPP4-F1
#
_entry.id   AF-A0A7J6SPP4-F1
#
_cell.length_a   1.000
_cell.length_b   1.000
_cell.length_c   1.000
_cell.angle_alpha   90.00
_cell.angle_beta   90.00
_cell.angle_gamma   90.00
#
_symmetry.space_group_name_H-M   'P 1'
#
loop_
_entity.id
_entity.type
_entity.pdbx_description
1 polymer ?
#
loop_
_entity_poly.entity_id
_entity_poly.type
_entity_poly.pdbx_seq_one_letter_code
_entity_poly.pdbx_strand_id
1 'polypeptide(L)'
;LRFLLTGPTEDLVESGPPIPAEWISRPTWNEVLGLEAHVPECAGLAASITKKPDEFRVIYDTTDAHSLELPEPWESLLSPLQKLCFLRTLRLDEVIPGVVSFVAKELGQRFVEPPTFDIAKSFADSTNMNPLIFILSSGSDPTSDVLAFAESMNMSKKMEAISLGQGQGPKAAKMIHHASGSGGWILLQNCHLAASWMSTLERICEQMAPETTDSNYRLWLTSMPSKAFPVMVLQSGVKMTNEPPKGLRANLLRSYAQMNDNIWEDSAKPEVFRKLLFGFCFFHAVVQDRRKFGPIGWNIPYGFTNEDLAVCRRQLMVFINQYDEVPYKVLNYLGAQINYGGRVTDDKDKRLINCILTTYCCESLVTSCSQYKFSDSGVYYCPDEAVFVDDFIKYILTLPLNPAPEAFGMHENCNITCAQAEAENLLAGMLEMAPSGAGEGGGKTVEEMIDETAAQIQEKTPAAIDFDLVDERYPTKYEESLNTVLKQEVLRFNRLIDIMVSSLKELRKALKGLVAMSAELETASH
;
A
#
# COMPACT_ATOMS: atom_id res chain seq x y z
N LEU A 1 -6.02 15.60 -19.03
CA LEU A 1 -5.78 14.24 -18.49
C LEU A 1 -4.29 13.91 -18.41
N ARG A 2 -3.52 13.97 -19.50
CA ARG A 2 -2.08 13.68 -19.49
C ARG A 2 -1.30 14.40 -18.38
N PHE A 3 -1.45 15.72 -18.26
CA PHE A 3 -0.80 16.50 -17.19
C PHE A 3 -1.16 16.01 -15.78
N LEU A 4 -2.42 15.65 -15.53
CA LEU A 4 -2.84 15.12 -14.22
C LEU A 4 -2.12 13.81 -13.89
N LEU A 5 -1.90 12.95 -14.90
CA LEU A 5 -1.27 11.65 -14.71
C LEU A 5 0.26 11.73 -14.57
N THR A 6 0.93 12.56 -15.37
CA THR A 6 2.40 12.55 -15.48
C THR A 6 3.08 13.77 -14.85
N GLY A 7 2.35 14.88 -14.68
CA GLY A 7 2.97 16.17 -14.38
C GLY A 7 3.87 16.69 -15.50
N PRO A 8 4.76 17.66 -15.20
CA PRO A 8 5.77 18.15 -16.12
C PRO A 8 6.84 17.09 -16.38
N THR A 9 7.14 16.85 -17.66
CA THR A 9 8.23 15.95 -18.08
C THR A 9 9.57 16.66 -18.25
N GLU A 10 9.57 17.99 -18.18
CA GLU A 10 10.74 18.85 -18.38
C GLU A 10 10.96 19.75 -17.16
N ASP A 11 12.20 20.23 -16.98
CA ASP A 11 12.52 21.24 -15.98
C ASP A 11 12.33 22.63 -16.59
N LEU A 12 11.15 23.20 -16.35
CA LEU A 12 10.75 24.51 -16.83
C LEU A 12 11.25 25.63 -15.91
N VAL A 13 11.85 25.31 -14.76
CA VAL A 13 12.31 26.32 -13.80
C VAL A 13 13.61 26.99 -14.28
N GLU A 14 14.49 26.27 -14.98
CA GLU A 14 15.76 26.83 -15.46
C GLU A 14 15.57 27.95 -16.49
N SER A 15 14.57 27.81 -17.36
CA SER A 15 14.23 28.79 -18.40
C SER A 15 13.03 29.67 -18.03
N GLY A 16 12.38 29.38 -16.91
CA GLY A 16 11.14 30.00 -16.46
C GLY A 16 11.32 31.21 -15.54
N PRO A 17 10.20 31.81 -15.09
CA PRO A 17 10.22 32.88 -14.10
C PRO A 17 10.81 32.39 -12.77
N PRO A 18 11.44 33.29 -11.98
CA PRO A 18 11.97 32.91 -10.67
C PRO A 18 10.85 32.48 -9.73
N ILE A 19 11.20 31.63 -8.76
CA ILE A 19 10.29 31.17 -7.72
C ILE A 19 9.79 32.39 -6.93
N PRO A 20 8.47 32.63 -6.83
CA PRO A 20 7.96 33.91 -6.36
C PRO A 20 7.84 34.03 -4.84
N ALA A 21 7.91 32.93 -4.09
CA ALA A 21 7.79 32.94 -2.63
C ALA A 21 8.56 31.79 -1.97
N GLU A 22 9.01 31.99 -0.74
CA GLU A 22 9.82 30.99 0.01
C GLU A 22 9.08 29.68 0.30
N TRP A 23 7.75 29.72 0.41
CA TRP A 23 6.93 28.53 0.65
C TRP A 23 6.75 27.66 -0.62
N ILE A 24 7.11 28.18 -1.79
CA ILE A 24 7.03 27.45 -3.06
C ILE A 24 8.38 26.79 -3.31
N SER A 25 8.40 25.46 -3.29
CA SER A 25 9.59 24.69 -3.62
C SER A 25 9.87 24.69 -5.13
N ARG A 26 11.12 24.42 -5.55
CA ARG A 26 11.46 24.25 -6.97
C ARG A 26 10.59 23.19 -7.66
N PRO A 27 10.36 21.98 -7.08
CA PRO A 27 9.42 21.01 -7.65
C PRO A 27 8.00 21.54 -7.82
N THR A 28 7.44 22.17 -6.79
CA THR A 28 6.10 22.80 -6.83
C THR A 28 6.01 23.86 -7.92
N TRP A 29 7.06 24.66 -8.09
CA TRP A 29 7.09 25.67 -9.15
C TRP A 29 7.15 25.05 -10.55
N ASN A 30 7.93 23.98 -10.72
CA ASN A 30 7.96 23.24 -11.98
C ASN A 30 6.57 22.68 -12.35
N GLU A 31 5.82 22.20 -11.36
CA GLU A 31 4.45 21.74 -11.52
C GLU A 31 3.50 22.84 -12.00
N VAL A 32 3.58 24.03 -11.42
CA VAL A 32 2.80 25.20 -11.84
C VAL A 32 3.12 25.58 -13.29
N LEU A 33 4.41 25.68 -13.64
CA LEU A 33 4.85 26.00 -15.00
C LEU A 33 4.40 24.92 -16.00
N GLY A 34 4.47 23.66 -15.58
CA GLY A 34 3.98 22.52 -16.35
C GLY A 34 2.49 22.60 -16.64
N LEU A 35 1.70 22.98 -15.63
CA LEU A 35 0.26 23.14 -15.77
C LEU A 35 -0.07 24.24 -16.79
N GLU A 36 0.56 25.40 -16.67
CA GLU A 36 0.39 26.52 -17.59
C GLU A 36 0.79 26.15 -19.03
N ALA A 37 1.88 25.41 -19.21
CA ALA A 37 2.36 25.01 -20.53
C ALA A 37 1.44 23.99 -21.23
N HIS A 38 0.76 23.12 -20.48
CA HIS A 38 0.00 21.99 -21.04
C HIS A 38 -1.52 22.17 -20.97
N VAL A 39 -2.02 23.12 -20.18
CA VAL A 39 -3.45 23.42 -20.04
C VAL A 39 -3.68 24.88 -20.45
N PRO A 40 -4.20 25.14 -21.67
CA PRO A 40 -4.35 26.50 -22.20
C PRO A 40 -5.20 27.43 -21.32
N GLU A 41 -6.18 26.89 -20.63
CA GLU A 41 -7.02 27.61 -19.67
C GLU A 41 -6.22 28.13 -18.47
N CYS A 42 -5.09 27.52 -18.14
CA CYS A 42 -4.18 27.96 -17.08
C CYS A 42 -3.16 29.01 -17.55
N ALA A 43 -3.30 29.57 -18.75
CA ALA A 43 -2.41 30.62 -19.26
C ALA A 43 -2.36 31.84 -18.30
N GLY A 44 -1.16 32.25 -17.90
CA GLY A 44 -0.93 33.33 -16.95
C GLY A 44 -0.98 32.92 -15.47
N LEU A 45 -1.08 31.63 -15.16
CA LEU A 45 -1.10 31.13 -13.78
C LEU A 45 0.17 31.51 -13.02
N ALA A 46 1.36 31.29 -13.58
CA ALA A 46 2.62 31.64 -12.92
C ALA A 46 2.72 33.15 -12.64
N ALA A 47 2.23 33.99 -13.56
CA ALA A 47 2.17 35.43 -13.37
C ALA A 47 1.19 35.82 -12.25
N SER A 48 0.04 35.14 -12.15
CA SER A 48 -0.94 35.35 -11.08
C SER A 48 -0.38 34.99 -9.70
N ILE A 49 0.27 33.83 -9.57
CA ILE A 49 0.91 33.40 -8.32
C ILE A 49 2.03 34.36 -7.94
N THR A 50 2.84 34.79 -8.90
CA THR A 50 3.91 35.77 -8.66
C THR A 50 3.37 37.10 -8.14
N LYS A 51 2.23 37.56 -8.66
CA LYS A 51 1.64 38.84 -8.25
C LYS A 51 0.98 38.77 -6.87
N LYS A 52 0.39 37.63 -6.51
CA LYS A 52 -0.41 37.46 -5.30
C LYS A 52 -0.15 36.11 -4.62
N PRO A 53 1.07 35.84 -4.15
CA PRO A 53 1.43 34.53 -3.61
C PRO A 53 0.58 34.15 -2.39
N ASP A 54 0.19 35.13 -1.57
CA ASP A 54 -0.58 34.89 -0.35
C ASP A 54 -2.00 34.36 -0.62
N GLU A 55 -2.64 34.69 -1.74
CA GLU A 55 -3.96 34.13 -2.11
C GLU A 55 -3.87 32.62 -2.37
N PHE A 56 -2.78 32.16 -2.96
CA PHE A 56 -2.53 30.73 -3.25
C PHE A 56 -1.96 29.99 -2.04
N ARG A 57 -1.26 30.70 -1.15
CA ARG A 57 -0.75 30.14 0.10
C ARG A 57 -1.88 29.58 0.97
N VAL A 58 -3.07 30.17 0.93
CA VAL A 58 -4.25 29.65 1.65
C VAL A 58 -4.55 28.20 1.23
N ILE A 59 -4.46 27.88 -0.06
CA ILE A 59 -4.65 26.51 -0.56
C ILE A 59 -3.51 25.62 -0.07
N TYR A 60 -2.28 26.11 -0.11
CA TYR A 60 -1.10 25.36 0.32
C TYR A 60 -1.13 25.02 1.83
N ASP A 61 -1.57 25.95 2.68
CA ASP A 61 -1.54 25.79 4.14
C ASP A 61 -2.79 25.06 4.71
N THR A 62 -3.89 24.96 3.96
CA THR A 62 -5.17 24.39 4.47
C THR A 62 -5.19 22.87 4.40
N THR A 63 -5.55 22.17 5.49
CA THR A 63 -5.63 20.70 5.49
C THR A 63 -6.50 20.15 4.37
N ASP A 64 -7.73 20.65 4.23
CA ASP A 64 -8.74 20.16 3.28
C ASP A 64 -8.75 20.97 1.97
N ALA A 65 -7.57 21.09 1.33
CA ALA A 65 -7.39 21.96 0.16
C ALA A 65 -8.32 21.59 -1.02
N HIS A 66 -8.72 20.32 -1.15
CA HIS A 66 -9.64 19.84 -2.18
C HIS A 66 -11.06 20.44 -2.08
N SER A 67 -11.44 20.95 -0.91
CA SER A 67 -12.76 21.54 -0.64
C SER A 67 -12.79 23.06 -0.78
N LEU A 68 -11.63 23.71 -0.98
CA LEU A 68 -11.55 25.15 -1.14
C LEU A 68 -11.87 25.59 -2.58
N GLU A 69 -12.53 26.73 -2.70
CA GLU A 69 -12.69 27.43 -3.98
C GLU A 69 -11.34 28.03 -4.40
N LEU A 70 -11.02 27.96 -5.69
CA LEU A 70 -9.80 28.55 -6.22
C LEU A 70 -9.91 30.09 -6.26
N PRO A 71 -8.79 30.85 -6.19
CA PRO A 71 -8.82 32.27 -6.46
C PRO A 71 -9.38 32.56 -7.85
N GLU A 72 -10.25 33.56 -7.98
CA GLU A 72 -10.70 34.02 -9.29
C GLU A 72 -9.50 34.54 -10.12
N PRO A 73 -9.43 34.24 -11.42
CA PRO A 73 -10.49 33.70 -12.28
C PRO A 73 -10.54 32.16 -12.36
N TRP A 74 -9.69 31.43 -11.64
CA TRP A 74 -9.49 29.99 -11.85
C TRP A 74 -10.70 29.15 -11.44
N GLU A 75 -11.44 29.59 -10.42
CA GLU A 75 -12.65 28.89 -9.96
C GLU A 75 -13.76 28.88 -11.02
N SER A 76 -13.95 30.01 -11.71
CA SER A 76 -14.97 30.16 -12.74
C SER A 76 -14.54 29.65 -14.11
N LEU A 77 -13.23 29.68 -14.41
CA LEU A 77 -12.68 29.31 -15.70
C LEU A 77 -12.40 27.80 -15.85
N LEU A 78 -11.97 27.13 -14.77
CA LEU A 78 -11.53 25.73 -14.84
C LEU A 78 -12.71 24.76 -14.68
N SER A 79 -12.76 23.75 -15.54
CA SER A 79 -13.63 22.58 -15.35
C SER A 79 -13.22 21.77 -14.11
N PRO A 80 -14.11 20.92 -13.55
CA PRO A 80 -13.78 20.11 -12.37
C PRO A 80 -12.50 19.28 -12.53
N LEU A 81 -12.26 18.71 -13.72
CA LEU A 81 -11.04 17.95 -14.00
C LEU A 81 -9.78 18.85 -14.06
N GLN A 82 -9.90 20.06 -14.59
CA GLN A 82 -8.80 21.04 -14.59
C GLN A 82 -8.51 21.56 -13.17
N LYS A 83 -9.51 21.66 -12.30
CA LYS A 83 -9.30 21.97 -10.87
C LYS A 83 -8.50 20.88 -10.17
N LEU A 84 -8.67 19.60 -10.53
CA LEU A 84 -7.80 18.52 -10.04
C LEU A 84 -6.35 18.68 -10.54
N CYS A 85 -6.16 19.09 -11.80
CA CYS A 85 -4.81 19.42 -12.30
C CYS A 85 -4.18 20.56 -11.48
N PHE A 86 -4.95 21.59 -11.15
CA PHE A 86 -4.50 22.69 -10.30
C PHE A 86 -4.12 22.19 -8.90
N LEU A 87 -5.02 21.45 -8.24
CA LEU A 87 -4.80 20.89 -6.90
C LEU A 87 -3.52 20.07 -6.84
N ARG A 88 -3.27 19.23 -7.85
CA ARG A 88 -2.05 18.42 -7.98
C ARG A 88 -0.77 19.26 -7.90
N THR A 89 -0.76 20.49 -8.42
CA THR A 89 0.46 21.33 -8.43
C THR A 89 0.88 21.81 -7.05
N LEU A 90 -0.07 22.12 -6.17
CA LEU A 90 0.21 22.70 -4.84
C LEU A 90 0.04 21.69 -3.70
N ARG A 91 -0.92 20.77 -3.83
CA ARG A 91 -1.37 19.81 -2.80
C ARG A 91 -1.65 18.45 -3.41
N LEU A 92 -0.58 17.78 -3.85
CA LEU A 92 -0.62 16.41 -4.36
C LEU A 92 -1.23 15.42 -3.36
N ASP A 93 -1.04 15.64 -2.05
CA ASP A 93 -1.66 14.89 -0.96
C ASP A 93 -3.20 14.92 -1.00
N GLU A 94 -3.78 16.02 -1.49
CA GLU A 94 -5.23 16.22 -1.50
C GLU A 94 -5.89 15.77 -2.82
N VAL A 95 -5.11 15.21 -3.75
CA VAL A 95 -5.63 14.74 -5.05
C VAL A 95 -6.61 13.59 -4.88
N ILE A 96 -6.36 12.62 -3.99
CA ILE A 96 -7.28 11.50 -3.76
C ILE A 96 -8.65 12.00 -3.23
N PRO A 97 -8.71 12.80 -2.14
CA PRO A 97 -9.96 13.44 -1.70
C PRO A 97 -10.65 14.23 -2.81
N GLY A 98 -9.88 14.95 -3.63
CA GLY A 98 -10.39 15.66 -4.80
C GLY A 98 -11.03 14.72 -5.84
N VAL A 99 -10.36 13.61 -6.17
CA VAL A 99 -10.87 12.59 -7.10
C VAL A 99 -12.15 11.94 -6.55
N VAL A 100 -12.18 11.62 -5.26
CA VAL A 100 -13.38 11.10 -4.59
C VAL A 100 -14.55 12.08 -4.72
N SER A 101 -14.31 13.35 -4.43
CA SER A 101 -15.33 14.41 -4.54
C SER A 101 -15.81 14.59 -5.98
N PHE A 102 -14.90 14.52 -6.94
CA PHE A 102 -15.21 14.57 -8.37
C PHE A 102 -16.09 13.39 -8.81
N VAL A 103 -15.71 12.15 -8.47
CA VAL A 103 -16.48 10.94 -8.81
C VAL A 103 -17.85 10.94 -8.13
N ALA A 104 -17.93 11.35 -6.85
CA ALA A 104 -19.18 11.45 -6.13
C ALA A 104 -20.14 12.45 -6.78
N LYS A 105 -19.63 13.56 -7.31
CA LYS A 105 -20.42 14.58 -8.01
C LYS A 105 -20.87 14.14 -9.41
N GLU A 106 -20.00 13.50 -10.19
CA GLU A 106 -20.29 13.14 -11.58
C GLU A 106 -21.04 11.80 -11.73
N LEU A 107 -20.71 10.79 -10.92
CA LEU A 107 -21.28 9.44 -11.00
C LEU A 107 -22.20 9.10 -9.81
N GLY A 108 -22.02 9.77 -8.67
CA GLY A 108 -22.80 9.57 -7.46
C GLY A 108 -22.04 8.90 -6.32
N GLN A 109 -22.49 9.15 -5.08
CA GLN A 109 -21.84 8.70 -3.84
C GLN A 109 -21.56 7.19 -3.78
N ARG A 110 -22.44 6.36 -4.34
CA ARG A 110 -22.29 4.89 -4.35
C ARG A 110 -21.02 4.38 -5.05
N PHE A 111 -20.37 5.20 -5.87
CA PHE A 111 -19.16 4.83 -6.62
C PHE A 111 -17.87 5.10 -5.84
N VAL A 112 -17.95 5.81 -4.70
CA VAL A 112 -16.80 6.08 -3.82
C VAL A 112 -16.92 5.38 -2.47
N GLU A 113 -18.09 4.83 -2.15
CA GLU A 113 -18.32 4.06 -0.94
C GLU A 113 -18.08 2.56 -1.20
N PRO A 114 -17.10 1.92 -0.54
CA PRO A 114 -16.86 0.50 -0.73
C PRO A 114 -18.03 -0.32 -0.18
N PRO A 115 -18.57 -1.30 -0.94
CA PRO A 115 -19.60 -2.19 -0.44
C PRO A 115 -19.05 -3.12 0.65
N THR A 116 -19.90 -3.53 1.59
CA THR A 116 -19.53 -4.57 2.55
C THR A 116 -19.25 -5.89 1.84
N PHE A 117 -18.13 -6.54 2.17
CA PHE A 117 -17.79 -7.84 1.64
C PHE A 117 -18.86 -8.89 2.00
N ASP A 118 -19.28 -9.69 1.02
CA ASP A 118 -20.33 -10.68 1.15
C ASP A 118 -20.01 -11.91 0.29
N ILE A 119 -19.54 -12.99 0.94
CA ILE A 119 -19.19 -14.26 0.28
C ILE A 119 -20.39 -14.85 -0.45
N ALA A 120 -21.60 -14.70 0.09
CA ALA A 120 -22.80 -15.29 -0.49
C ALA A 120 -23.15 -14.65 -1.83
N LYS A 121 -22.98 -13.33 -1.96
CA LYS A 121 -23.16 -12.62 -3.24
C LYS A 121 -22.12 -13.06 -4.27
N SER A 122 -20.84 -13.08 -3.90
CA SER A 122 -19.78 -13.54 -4.81
C SER A 122 -19.96 -15.00 -5.23
N PHE A 123 -20.49 -15.84 -4.33
CA PHE A 123 -20.87 -17.21 -4.65
C PHE A 123 -22.00 -17.30 -5.66
N ALA A 124 -23.03 -16.45 -5.54
CA ALA A 124 -24.17 -16.42 -6.45
C ALA A 124 -23.76 -16.05 -7.89
N ASP A 125 -22.72 -15.22 -8.04
CA ASP A 125 -22.15 -14.85 -9.34
C ASP A 125 -21.23 -15.94 -9.93
N SER A 126 -20.92 -16.99 -9.15
CA SER A 126 -20.06 -18.10 -9.56
C SER A 126 -20.84 -19.27 -10.15
N THR A 127 -20.16 -20.07 -10.97
CA THR A 127 -20.68 -21.32 -11.54
C THR A 127 -19.81 -22.50 -11.14
N ASN A 128 -20.19 -23.71 -11.54
CA ASN A 128 -19.32 -24.89 -11.44
C ASN A 128 -18.13 -24.85 -12.41
N MET A 129 -18.07 -23.87 -13.31
CA MET A 129 -17.01 -23.75 -14.33
C MET A 129 -16.02 -22.64 -14.01
N ASN A 130 -16.45 -21.64 -13.24
CA ASN A 130 -15.67 -20.43 -12.99
C ASN A 130 -15.17 -20.46 -11.54
N PRO A 131 -13.85 -20.41 -11.31
CA PRO A 131 -13.31 -20.44 -9.95
C PRO A 131 -13.61 -19.14 -9.19
N LEU A 132 -13.70 -19.25 -7.87
CA LEU A 132 -13.74 -18.13 -6.94
C LEU A 132 -12.33 -17.86 -6.43
N ILE A 133 -11.85 -16.63 -6.58
CA ILE A 133 -10.46 -16.26 -6.36
C ILE A 133 -10.39 -15.17 -5.31
N PHE A 134 -9.88 -15.54 -4.13
CA PHE A 134 -9.47 -14.60 -3.11
C PHE A 134 -8.07 -14.06 -3.42
N ILE A 135 -8.02 -12.77 -3.73
CA ILE A 135 -6.78 -12.01 -3.81
C ILE A 135 -6.43 -11.57 -2.39
N LEU A 136 -5.35 -12.15 -1.86
CA LEU A 136 -4.92 -11.95 -0.47
C LEU A 136 -4.09 -10.68 -0.33
N SER A 137 -4.43 -9.88 0.68
CA SER A 137 -3.53 -8.87 1.23
C SER A 137 -2.64 -9.49 2.32
N SER A 138 -1.48 -8.91 2.59
CA SER A 138 -0.61 -9.45 3.65
C SER A 138 -1.29 -9.31 5.01
N GLY A 139 -1.48 -10.44 5.71
CA GLY A 139 -2.13 -10.48 7.04
C GLY A 139 -3.63 -10.81 7.01
N SER A 140 -4.22 -11.05 5.83
CA SER A 140 -5.58 -11.58 5.68
C SER A 140 -5.56 -13.03 5.18
N ASP A 141 -6.27 -13.92 5.85
CA ASP A 141 -6.55 -15.29 5.38
C ASP A 141 -8.08 -15.53 5.44
N PRO A 142 -8.77 -15.69 4.30
CA PRO A 142 -10.22 -15.92 4.25
C PRO A 142 -10.59 -17.39 4.52
N THR A 143 -9.63 -18.27 4.80
CA THR A 143 -9.89 -19.72 4.89
C THR A 143 -10.97 -20.06 5.92
N SER A 144 -10.93 -19.45 7.11
CA SER A 144 -11.94 -19.66 8.14
C SER A 144 -13.34 -19.26 7.66
N ASP A 145 -13.41 -18.14 6.91
CA ASP A 145 -14.67 -17.59 6.42
C ASP A 145 -15.27 -18.49 5.33
N VAL A 146 -14.42 -19.03 4.44
CA VAL A 146 -14.83 -20.00 3.41
C VAL A 146 -15.31 -21.31 4.04
N LEU A 147 -14.62 -21.81 5.08
CA LEU A 147 -15.04 -23.03 5.78
C LEU A 147 -16.38 -22.85 6.51
N ALA A 148 -16.57 -21.71 7.19
CA ALA A 148 -17.84 -21.37 7.82
C ALA A 148 -18.97 -21.21 6.78
N PHE A 149 -18.67 -20.60 5.62
CA PHE A 149 -19.62 -20.51 4.53
C PHE A 149 -20.00 -21.88 3.96
N ALA A 150 -19.02 -22.78 3.77
CA ALA A 150 -19.29 -24.15 3.35
C ALA A 150 -20.17 -24.91 4.35
N GLU A 151 -20.04 -24.64 5.65
CA GLU A 151 -20.93 -25.19 6.68
C GLU A 151 -22.35 -24.69 6.54
N SER A 152 -22.54 -23.39 6.34
CA SER A 152 -23.85 -22.80 6.10
C SER A 152 -24.55 -23.39 4.85
N MET A 153 -23.76 -23.82 3.86
CA MET A 153 -24.23 -24.45 2.62
C MET A 153 -24.31 -25.98 2.68
N ASN A 154 -24.10 -26.60 3.85
CA ASN A 154 -24.04 -28.05 4.04
C ASN A 154 -22.98 -28.77 3.18
N MET A 155 -21.93 -28.06 2.76
CA MET A 155 -20.85 -28.56 1.92
C MET A 155 -19.58 -28.94 2.70
N SER A 156 -19.49 -28.67 4.01
CA SER A 156 -18.28 -28.96 4.80
C SER A 156 -17.77 -30.39 4.69
N LYS A 157 -18.68 -31.38 4.63
CA LYS A 157 -18.30 -32.82 4.50
C LYS A 157 -17.79 -33.18 3.11
N LYS A 158 -18.08 -32.36 2.10
CA LYS A 158 -17.67 -32.51 0.70
C LYS A 158 -16.67 -31.43 0.28
N MET A 159 -16.12 -30.71 1.25
CA MET A 159 -15.11 -29.70 1.03
C MET A 159 -13.75 -30.25 1.42
N GLU A 160 -12.78 -30.12 0.53
CA GLU A 160 -11.39 -30.45 0.81
C GLU A 160 -10.50 -29.23 0.58
N ALA A 161 -9.58 -28.99 1.52
CA ALA A 161 -8.62 -27.89 1.43
C ALA A 161 -7.19 -28.41 1.33
N ILE A 162 -6.36 -27.74 0.52
CA ILE A 162 -4.95 -28.06 0.37
C ILE A 162 -4.12 -26.79 0.16
N SER A 163 -3.09 -26.62 1.01
CA SER A 163 -2.07 -25.59 0.81
C SER A 163 -1.09 -26.00 -0.30
N LEU A 164 -1.05 -25.20 -1.35
CA LEU A 164 -0.12 -25.40 -2.45
C LEU A 164 1.29 -24.98 -2.02
N GLY A 165 2.22 -25.90 -2.21
CA GLY A 165 3.65 -25.76 -1.97
C GLY A 165 4.40 -26.77 -2.82
N GLN A 166 5.70 -26.94 -2.56
CA GLN A 166 6.53 -27.85 -3.35
C GLN A 166 5.95 -29.28 -3.33
N GLY A 167 5.65 -29.82 -4.52
CA GLY A 167 5.18 -31.20 -4.71
C GLY A 167 3.68 -31.44 -4.48
N GLN A 168 2.87 -30.44 -4.12
CA GLN A 168 1.43 -30.63 -3.84
C GLN A 168 0.54 -30.60 -5.10
N GLY A 169 1.02 -30.06 -6.22
CA GLY A 169 0.26 -29.91 -7.47
C GLY A 169 -0.44 -31.19 -7.97
N PRO A 170 0.25 -32.35 -8.07
CA PRO A 170 -0.38 -33.59 -8.51
C PRO A 170 -1.51 -34.08 -7.60
N LYS A 171 -1.41 -33.80 -6.28
CA LYS A 171 -2.47 -34.14 -5.32
C LYS A 171 -3.68 -33.22 -5.53
N ALA A 172 -3.44 -31.92 -5.69
CA ALA A 172 -4.50 -30.94 -5.98
C ALA A 172 -5.25 -31.30 -7.28
N ALA A 173 -4.54 -31.68 -8.35
CA ALA A 173 -5.17 -32.11 -9.61
C ALA A 173 -6.12 -33.30 -9.42
N LYS A 174 -5.71 -34.31 -8.65
CA LYS A 174 -6.56 -35.47 -8.35
C LYS A 174 -7.81 -35.10 -7.55
N MET A 175 -7.67 -34.20 -6.57
CA MET A 175 -8.79 -33.69 -5.78
C MET A 175 -9.79 -32.94 -6.66
N ILE A 176 -9.30 -32.08 -7.56
CA ILE A 176 -10.13 -31.34 -8.52
C ILE A 176 -10.93 -32.31 -9.41
N HIS A 177 -10.26 -33.27 -10.06
CA HIS A 177 -10.95 -34.22 -10.94
C HIS A 177 -11.96 -35.11 -10.20
N HIS A 178 -11.69 -35.46 -8.94
CA HIS A 178 -12.64 -36.23 -8.15
C HIS A 178 -13.87 -35.38 -7.79
N ALA A 179 -13.66 -34.18 -7.24
CA ALA A 179 -14.73 -33.28 -6.81
C ALA A 179 -15.55 -32.73 -7.99
N SER A 180 -14.95 -32.55 -9.16
CA SER A 180 -15.66 -32.12 -10.36
C SER A 180 -16.70 -33.17 -10.81
N GLY A 181 -16.41 -34.46 -10.64
CA GLY A 181 -17.36 -35.54 -10.97
C GLY A 181 -18.34 -35.88 -9.85
N SER A 182 -17.99 -35.65 -8.57
CA SER A 182 -18.81 -36.05 -7.42
C SER A 182 -19.60 -34.90 -6.76
N GLY A 183 -19.39 -33.65 -7.20
CA GLY A 183 -20.05 -32.47 -6.65
C GLY A 183 -19.51 -32.07 -5.28
N GLY A 184 -18.24 -31.68 -5.22
CA GLY A 184 -17.53 -31.24 -4.02
C GLY A 184 -16.87 -29.87 -4.16
N TRP A 185 -16.42 -29.28 -3.05
CA TRP A 185 -15.72 -27.99 -3.03
C TRP A 185 -14.23 -28.20 -2.79
N ILE A 186 -13.38 -27.58 -3.61
CA ILE A 186 -11.93 -27.63 -3.43
C ILE A 186 -11.42 -26.24 -3.08
N LEU A 187 -10.69 -26.11 -1.97
CA LEU A 187 -9.97 -24.90 -1.59
C LEU A 187 -8.47 -25.09 -1.80
N LEU A 188 -7.91 -24.42 -2.80
CA LEU A 188 -6.46 -24.35 -3.00
C LEU A 188 -5.92 -23.11 -2.29
N GLN A 189 -5.08 -23.33 -1.29
CA GLN A 189 -4.48 -22.23 -0.54
C GLN A 189 -3.10 -21.86 -1.08
N ASN A 190 -2.74 -20.58 -1.01
CA ASN A 190 -1.40 -20.07 -1.34
C ASN A 190 -0.93 -20.39 -2.78
N CYS A 191 -1.79 -20.21 -3.78
CA CYS A 191 -1.48 -20.55 -5.18
C CYS A 191 -0.20 -19.88 -5.71
N HIS A 192 0.08 -18.64 -5.30
CA HIS A 192 1.31 -17.91 -5.60
C HIS A 192 2.62 -18.65 -5.24
N LEU A 193 2.60 -19.58 -4.28
CA LEU A 193 3.78 -20.37 -3.90
C LEU A 193 4.06 -21.53 -4.88
N ALA A 194 3.11 -21.88 -5.74
CA ALA A 194 3.21 -22.99 -6.69
C ALA A 194 3.29 -22.52 -8.14
N ALA A 195 4.15 -21.53 -8.42
CA ALA A 195 4.31 -20.89 -9.73
C ALA A 195 4.49 -21.90 -10.89
N SER A 196 5.28 -22.96 -10.70
CA SER A 196 5.53 -23.98 -11.73
C SER A 196 4.31 -24.86 -12.06
N TRP A 197 3.29 -24.89 -11.20
CA TRP A 197 2.08 -25.70 -11.40
C TRP A 197 0.91 -24.89 -11.96
N MET A 198 1.00 -23.56 -11.96
CA MET A 198 -0.10 -22.68 -12.39
C MET A 198 -0.55 -22.93 -13.84
N SER A 199 0.36 -23.23 -14.76
CA SER A 199 0.00 -23.61 -16.15
C SER A 199 -0.79 -24.93 -16.22
N THR A 200 -0.59 -25.84 -15.27
CA THR A 200 -1.39 -27.06 -15.18
C THR A 200 -2.79 -26.77 -14.65
N LEU A 201 -2.90 -25.87 -13.65
CA LEU A 201 -4.20 -25.41 -13.15
C LEU A 201 -5.03 -24.75 -14.27
N GLU A 202 -4.40 -23.90 -15.08
CA GLU A 202 -5.03 -23.27 -16.25
C GLU A 202 -5.61 -24.32 -17.20
N ARG A 203 -4.79 -25.29 -17.62
CA ARG A 203 -5.23 -26.39 -18.47
C ARG A 203 -6.36 -27.21 -17.86
N ILE A 204 -6.34 -27.45 -16.54
CA ILE A 204 -7.43 -28.17 -15.85
C ILE A 204 -8.73 -27.37 -15.95
N CYS A 205 -8.69 -26.05 -15.75
CA CYS A 205 -9.87 -25.19 -15.84
C CYS A 205 -10.41 -25.12 -17.28
N GLU A 206 -9.54 -25.00 -18.27
CA GLU A 206 -9.93 -25.00 -19.70
C GLU A 206 -10.56 -26.31 -20.17
N GLN A 207 -10.14 -27.44 -19.60
CA GLN A 207 -10.65 -28.76 -19.95
C GLN A 207 -11.96 -29.12 -19.26
N MET A 208 -12.41 -28.33 -18.28
CA MET A 208 -13.70 -28.58 -17.66
C MET A 208 -14.81 -28.37 -18.70
N ALA A 209 -15.78 -29.28 -18.72
CA ALA A 209 -16.94 -29.17 -19.59
C ALA A 209 -18.24 -29.22 -18.76
N PRO A 210 -19.28 -28.45 -19.11
CA PRO A 210 -20.55 -28.45 -18.38
C PRO A 210 -21.22 -29.83 -18.31
N GLU A 211 -20.99 -30.69 -19.30
CA GLU A 211 -21.59 -32.03 -19.37
C GLU A 211 -20.96 -33.03 -18.39
N THR A 212 -19.70 -32.80 -17.99
CA THR A 212 -18.92 -33.71 -17.13
C THR A 212 -18.67 -33.17 -15.74
N THR A 213 -19.05 -31.92 -15.48
CA THR A 213 -18.82 -31.22 -14.22
C THR A 213 -20.12 -31.10 -13.44
N ASP A 214 -20.15 -31.64 -12.22
CA ASP A 214 -21.31 -31.60 -11.34
C ASP A 214 -21.70 -30.16 -11.01
N SER A 215 -23.01 -29.87 -10.98
CA SER A 215 -23.56 -28.54 -10.69
C SER A 215 -23.16 -27.96 -9.31
N ASN A 216 -22.86 -28.83 -8.33
CA ASN A 216 -22.47 -28.44 -6.98
C ASN A 216 -20.94 -28.26 -6.82
N TYR A 217 -20.16 -28.61 -7.85
CA TYR A 217 -18.71 -28.42 -7.81
C TYR A 217 -18.35 -26.94 -7.73
N ARG A 218 -17.36 -26.61 -6.88
CA ARG A 218 -16.79 -25.25 -6.80
C ARG A 218 -15.30 -25.32 -6.53
N LEU A 219 -14.57 -24.44 -7.21
CA LEU A 219 -13.12 -24.26 -7.02
C LEU A 219 -12.85 -22.91 -6.37
N TRP A 220 -12.28 -22.95 -5.18
CA TRP A 220 -11.86 -21.78 -4.41
C TRP A 220 -10.34 -21.69 -4.44
N LEU A 221 -9.82 -20.52 -4.79
CA LEU A 221 -8.39 -20.24 -4.89
C LEU A 221 -8.06 -19.09 -3.94
N THR A 222 -6.96 -19.21 -3.20
CA THR A 222 -6.40 -18.07 -2.46
C THR A 222 -4.98 -17.79 -2.94
N SER A 223 -4.70 -16.54 -3.28
CA SER A 223 -3.38 -16.15 -3.79
C SER A 223 -3.07 -14.70 -3.50
N MET A 224 -1.81 -14.40 -3.14
CA MET A 224 -1.27 -13.06 -3.34
C MET A 224 -1.15 -12.77 -4.85
N PRO A 225 -1.17 -11.49 -5.27
CA PRO A 225 -0.86 -11.11 -6.65
C PRO A 225 0.46 -11.72 -7.11
N SER A 226 0.45 -12.38 -8.27
CA SER A 226 1.65 -13.06 -8.81
C SER A 226 1.60 -13.07 -10.34
N LYS A 227 2.72 -12.74 -10.97
CA LYS A 227 2.89 -12.82 -12.44
C LYS A 227 2.75 -14.24 -12.98
N ALA A 228 2.93 -15.26 -12.12
CA ALA A 228 2.79 -16.66 -12.50
C ALA A 228 1.33 -17.15 -12.43
N PHE A 229 0.41 -16.36 -11.86
CA PHE A 229 -0.99 -16.76 -11.78
C PHE A 229 -1.63 -16.71 -13.17
N PRO A 230 -2.40 -17.73 -13.61
CA PRO A 230 -2.85 -17.79 -14.99
C PRO A 230 -3.86 -16.71 -15.35
N VAL A 231 -3.64 -16.03 -16.47
CA VAL A 231 -4.48 -14.92 -16.92
C VAL A 231 -5.89 -15.42 -17.27
N MET A 232 -6.04 -16.58 -17.92
CA MET A 232 -7.36 -17.11 -18.28
C MET A 232 -8.20 -17.46 -17.04
N VAL A 233 -7.57 -18.03 -16.03
CA VAL A 233 -8.22 -18.34 -14.74
C VAL A 233 -8.66 -17.05 -14.05
N LEU A 234 -7.81 -16.03 -14.05
CA LEU A 234 -8.14 -14.72 -13.46
C LEU A 234 -9.23 -13.97 -14.24
N GLN A 235 -9.25 -14.06 -15.57
CA GLN A 235 -10.27 -13.41 -16.39
C GLN A 235 -11.65 -14.04 -16.20
N SER A 236 -11.72 -15.38 -16.23
CA SER A 236 -12.97 -16.15 -16.11
C SER A 236 -13.49 -16.27 -14.67
N GLY A 237 -12.61 -16.23 -13.66
CA GLY A 237 -12.99 -16.37 -12.27
C GLY A 237 -13.71 -15.16 -11.67
N VAL A 238 -14.39 -15.39 -10.54
CA VAL A 238 -14.96 -14.35 -9.66
C VAL A 238 -13.88 -13.90 -8.69
N LYS A 239 -13.50 -12.62 -8.73
CA LYS A 239 -12.37 -12.07 -7.97
C LYS A 239 -12.92 -11.32 -6.77
N MET A 240 -12.32 -11.58 -5.61
CA MET A 240 -12.67 -10.90 -4.38
C MET A 240 -11.42 -10.59 -3.58
N THR A 241 -11.42 -9.43 -2.93
CA THR A 241 -10.38 -9.01 -2.00
C THR A 241 -10.96 -9.06 -0.59
N ASN A 242 -10.23 -9.68 0.34
CA ASN A 242 -10.53 -9.60 1.76
C ASN A 242 -9.44 -8.74 2.41
N GLU A 243 -9.61 -7.42 2.34
CA GLU A 243 -8.66 -6.50 2.97
C GLU A 243 -8.93 -6.41 4.47
N PRO A 244 -7.88 -6.39 5.32
CA PRO A 244 -8.07 -6.05 6.73
C PRO A 244 -8.73 -4.67 6.82
N PRO A 245 -9.64 -4.45 7.79
CA PRO A 245 -10.30 -3.16 7.93
C PRO A 245 -9.26 -2.05 8.10
N LYS A 246 -9.36 -1.01 7.28
CA LYS A 246 -8.45 0.14 7.35
C LYS A 246 -8.89 1.05 8.49
N GLY A 247 -7.98 1.36 9.40
CA GLY A 247 -8.22 2.32 10.48
C GLY A 247 -8.30 1.70 11.86
N LEU A 248 -7.77 2.45 12.83
CA LEU A 248 -7.54 2.02 14.21
C LEU A 248 -8.83 1.53 14.87
N ARG A 249 -9.93 2.26 14.69
CA ARG A 249 -11.26 1.90 15.19
C ARG A 249 -11.73 0.56 14.63
N ALA A 250 -11.60 0.35 13.32
CA ALA A 250 -12.13 -0.85 12.67
C ALA A 250 -11.31 -2.10 13.04
N ASN A 251 -9.99 -1.99 13.19
CA ASN A 251 -9.13 -3.05 13.72
C ASN A 251 -9.45 -3.42 15.18
N LEU A 252 -9.71 -2.43 16.03
CA LEU A 252 -10.12 -2.64 17.42
C LEU A 252 -11.48 -3.35 17.49
N LEU A 253 -12.47 -2.91 16.71
CA LEU A 253 -13.79 -3.56 16.64
C LEU A 253 -13.66 -5.02 16.18
N ARG A 254 -12.81 -5.30 15.19
CA ARG A 254 -12.54 -6.67 14.74
C ARG A 254 -11.94 -7.54 15.85
N SER A 255 -10.99 -7.00 16.60
CA SER A 255 -10.36 -7.70 17.72
C SER A 255 -11.37 -8.03 18.82
N TYR A 256 -12.27 -7.09 19.14
CA TYR A 256 -13.31 -7.24 20.15
C TYR A 256 -14.51 -8.10 19.71
N ALA A 257 -14.80 -8.17 18.40
CA ALA A 257 -15.85 -9.03 17.87
C ALA A 257 -15.60 -10.53 18.11
N GLN A 258 -14.33 -10.92 18.34
CA GLN A 258 -13.93 -12.29 18.64
C GLN A 258 -13.85 -12.57 20.16
N MET A 259 -14.29 -11.63 21.01
CA MET A 259 -14.22 -11.72 22.47
C MET A 259 -15.62 -11.91 23.08
N ASN A 260 -15.67 -12.55 24.24
CA ASN A 260 -16.87 -12.66 25.07
C ASN A 260 -16.50 -12.45 26.54
N ASP A 261 -17.49 -12.19 27.40
CA ASP A 261 -17.20 -11.87 28.81
C ASP A 261 -16.62 -13.04 29.62
N ASN A 262 -16.77 -14.27 29.13
CA ASN A 262 -16.19 -15.45 29.79
C ASN A 262 -14.66 -15.39 29.82
N ILE A 263 -14.02 -14.65 28.90
CA ILE A 263 -12.55 -14.49 28.91
C ILE A 263 -12.04 -13.76 30.16
N TRP A 264 -12.90 -13.07 30.90
CA TRP A 264 -12.56 -12.40 32.15
C TRP A 264 -12.53 -13.35 33.34
N GLU A 265 -13.36 -14.40 33.31
CA GLU A 265 -13.61 -15.30 34.44
C GLU A 265 -12.41 -16.20 34.76
N ASP A 266 -11.60 -16.50 33.75
CA ASP A 266 -10.39 -17.31 33.87
C ASP A 266 -9.23 -16.56 34.54
N SER A 267 -9.37 -15.26 34.82
CA SER A 267 -8.30 -14.45 35.41
C SER A 267 -8.41 -14.32 36.93
N ALA A 268 -7.30 -14.53 37.64
CA ALA A 268 -7.15 -14.23 39.06
C ALA A 268 -7.19 -12.72 39.36
N LYS A 269 -6.93 -11.87 38.35
CA LYS A 269 -6.93 -10.40 38.46
C LYS A 269 -7.65 -9.77 37.26
N PRO A 270 -8.99 -9.88 37.19
CA PRO A 270 -9.75 -9.52 35.99
C PRO A 270 -9.58 -8.06 35.55
N GLU A 271 -9.46 -7.11 36.49
CA GLU A 271 -9.29 -5.69 36.15
C GLU A 271 -7.96 -5.43 35.43
N VAL A 272 -6.87 -5.95 35.99
CA VAL A 272 -5.52 -5.83 35.42
C VAL A 272 -5.45 -6.52 34.06
N PHE A 273 -6.05 -7.71 33.95
CA PHE A 273 -6.11 -8.45 32.71
C PHE A 273 -6.87 -7.70 31.61
N ARG A 274 -8.06 -7.14 31.90
CA ARG A 274 -8.84 -6.35 30.94
C ARG A 274 -8.08 -5.15 30.41
N LYS A 275 -7.45 -4.36 31.31
CA LYS A 275 -6.67 -3.17 30.93
C LYS A 275 -5.49 -3.53 30.03
N LEU A 276 -4.71 -4.55 30.39
CA LEU A 276 -3.56 -4.97 29.60
C LEU A 276 -3.96 -5.66 28.29
N LEU A 277 -5.07 -6.40 28.26
CA LEU A 277 -5.60 -6.95 27.02
C LEU A 277 -6.02 -5.83 26.06
N PHE A 278 -6.72 -4.81 26.56
CA PHE A 278 -7.06 -3.62 25.77
C PHE A 278 -5.79 -2.96 25.23
N GLY A 279 -4.74 -2.82 26.05
CA GLY A 279 -3.42 -2.36 25.61
C GLY A 279 -2.82 -3.20 24.48
N PHE A 280 -2.84 -4.54 24.58
CA PHE A 280 -2.37 -5.42 23.50
C PHE A 280 -3.22 -5.31 22.22
N CYS A 281 -4.54 -5.16 22.33
CA CYS A 281 -5.42 -4.94 21.18
C CYS A 281 -5.11 -3.60 20.49
N PHE A 282 -4.88 -2.55 21.28
CA PHE A 282 -4.53 -1.23 20.76
C PHE A 282 -3.15 -1.24 20.09
N PHE A 283 -2.16 -1.87 20.74
CA PHE A 283 -0.85 -2.13 20.15
C PHE A 283 -0.98 -2.87 18.81
N HIS A 284 -1.78 -3.95 18.76
CA HIS A 284 -1.99 -4.74 17.55
C HIS A 284 -2.57 -3.90 16.40
N ALA A 285 -3.62 -3.12 16.69
CA ALA A 285 -4.24 -2.24 15.72
C ALA A 285 -3.26 -1.17 15.21
N VAL A 286 -2.47 -0.58 16.11
CA VAL A 286 -1.44 0.42 15.78
C VAL A 286 -0.36 -0.18 14.89
N VAL A 287 0.23 -1.33 15.22
CA VAL A 287 1.33 -1.90 14.41
C VAL A 287 0.86 -2.35 13.03
N GLN A 288 -0.40 -2.80 12.90
CA GLN A 288 -1.01 -3.13 11.61
C GLN A 288 -1.22 -1.89 10.74
N ASP A 289 -1.87 -0.86 11.27
CA ASP A 289 -2.18 0.36 10.52
C ASP A 289 -0.94 1.20 10.25
N ARG A 290 0.09 1.11 11.08
CA ARG A 290 1.36 1.83 10.88
C ARG A 290 2.02 1.50 9.53
N ARG A 291 1.69 0.34 8.95
CA ARG A 291 2.13 -0.05 7.59
C ARG A 291 1.68 0.92 6.49
N LYS A 292 0.58 1.66 6.70
CA LYS A 292 0.09 2.64 5.73
C LYS A 292 1.13 3.71 5.42
N PHE A 293 1.94 4.08 6.41
CA PHE A 293 2.97 5.12 6.28
C PHE A 293 4.26 4.66 5.58
N GLY A 294 4.26 3.48 4.94
CA GLY A 294 5.41 2.95 4.22
C GLY A 294 6.69 2.92 5.09
N PRO A 295 7.86 3.30 4.54
CA PRO A 295 9.14 3.34 5.26
C PRO A 295 9.16 4.22 6.53
N ILE A 296 8.31 5.24 6.62
CA ILE A 296 8.19 6.09 7.82
C ILE A 296 7.50 5.31 8.96
N GLY A 297 6.60 4.40 8.58
CA GLY A 297 5.95 3.48 9.50
C GLY A 297 6.84 2.32 9.91
N TRP A 298 7.32 1.57 8.92
CA TRP A 298 8.18 0.40 9.06
C TRP A 298 9.16 0.35 7.89
N ASN A 299 10.43 0.05 8.15
CA ASN A 299 11.39 -0.15 7.06
C ASN A 299 10.97 -1.32 6.15
N ILE A 300 10.36 -2.36 6.73
CA ILE A 300 9.81 -3.51 6.01
C ILE A 300 8.32 -3.68 6.34
N PRO A 301 7.43 -3.86 5.35
CA PRO A 301 5.98 -3.93 5.57
C PRO A 301 5.53 -5.28 6.16
N TYR A 302 5.78 -5.50 7.46
CA TYR A 302 5.48 -6.76 8.16
C TYR A 302 3.98 -7.10 8.20
N GLY A 303 3.63 -8.33 7.86
CA GLY A 303 2.26 -8.84 7.99
C GLY A 303 1.98 -9.38 9.39
N PHE A 304 1.53 -8.51 10.31
CA PHE A 304 1.05 -8.92 11.64
C PHE A 304 -0.38 -9.48 11.57
N THR A 305 -0.62 -10.56 12.28
CA THR A 305 -1.80 -11.42 12.19
C THR A 305 -2.54 -11.51 13.52
N ASN A 306 -3.81 -11.95 13.49
CA ASN A 306 -4.61 -12.14 14.70
C ASN A 306 -4.06 -13.26 15.59
N GLU A 307 -3.34 -14.22 14.99
CA GLU A 307 -2.64 -15.27 15.72
C GLU A 307 -1.57 -14.70 16.65
N ASP A 308 -0.86 -13.65 16.21
CA ASP A 308 0.16 -12.98 17.02
C ASP A 308 -0.50 -12.35 18.28
N LEU A 309 -1.66 -11.69 18.12
CA LEU A 309 -2.45 -11.16 19.24
C LEU A 309 -3.00 -12.27 20.13
N ALA A 310 -3.51 -13.37 19.55
CA ALA A 310 -4.07 -14.49 20.29
C ALA A 310 -3.03 -15.20 21.17
N VAL A 311 -1.77 -15.29 20.71
CA VAL A 311 -0.64 -15.78 21.53
C VAL A 311 -0.35 -14.82 22.68
N CYS A 312 -0.27 -13.51 22.43
CA CYS A 312 -0.09 -12.50 23.48
C CYS A 312 -1.18 -12.57 24.54
N ARG A 313 -2.46 -12.69 24.15
CA ARG A 313 -3.60 -12.83 25.06
C ARG A 313 -3.46 -14.07 25.96
N ARG A 314 -3.14 -15.23 25.38
CA ARG A 314 -2.95 -16.48 26.15
C ARG A 314 -1.81 -16.36 27.14
N GLN A 315 -0.67 -15.82 26.72
CA GLN A 315 0.48 -15.61 27.61
C GLN A 315 0.15 -14.60 28.71
N LEU A 316 -0.53 -13.50 28.39
CA LEU A 316 -0.99 -12.53 29.38
C LEU A 316 -1.82 -13.21 30.48
N MET A 317 -2.79 -14.06 30.10
CA MET A 317 -3.59 -14.80 31.08
C MET A 317 -2.73 -15.67 32.00
N VAL A 318 -1.78 -16.42 31.43
CA VAL A 318 -0.86 -17.27 32.21
C VAL A 318 -0.04 -16.45 33.20
N PHE A 319 0.59 -15.36 32.76
CA PHE A 319 1.45 -14.54 33.62
C PHE A 319 0.66 -13.81 34.71
N ILE A 320 -0.55 -13.32 34.41
CA ILE A 320 -1.40 -12.64 35.39
C ILE A 320 -1.86 -13.59 36.50
N ASN A 321 -2.13 -14.85 36.16
CA ASN A 321 -2.57 -15.87 37.12
C ASN A 321 -1.42 -16.46 37.94
N GLN A 322 -0.21 -16.53 37.37
CA GLN A 322 0.93 -17.19 38.01
C GLN A 322 1.71 -16.27 38.97
N TYR A 323 1.76 -14.97 38.72
CA TYR A 323 2.60 -14.03 39.48
C TYR A 323 1.77 -13.02 40.27
N ASP A 324 2.20 -12.69 41.48
CA ASP A 324 1.55 -11.68 42.34
C ASP A 324 1.71 -10.25 41.78
N GLU A 325 2.88 -9.93 41.23
CA GLU A 325 3.14 -8.68 40.52
C GLU A 325 3.15 -8.91 39.01
N VAL A 326 2.67 -7.92 38.24
CA VAL A 326 2.64 -8.03 36.77
C VAL A 326 4.06 -7.95 36.22
N PRO A 327 4.54 -8.98 35.49
CA PRO A 327 5.90 -8.98 34.98
C PRO A 327 6.01 -8.20 33.66
N TYR A 328 5.84 -6.88 33.69
CA TYR A 328 5.81 -6.01 32.49
C TYR A 328 7.01 -6.20 31.56
N LYS A 329 8.22 -6.35 32.11
CA LYS A 329 9.44 -6.58 31.31
C LYS A 329 9.36 -7.88 30.50
N VAL A 330 8.80 -8.94 31.10
CA VAL A 330 8.63 -10.24 30.45
C VAL A 330 7.54 -10.16 29.38
N LEU A 331 6.40 -9.53 29.70
CA LEU A 331 5.30 -9.34 28.74
C LEU A 331 5.73 -8.52 27.52
N ASN A 332 6.47 -7.43 27.74
CA ASN A 332 7.02 -6.61 26.65
C ASN A 332 8.05 -7.38 25.81
N TYR A 333 8.95 -8.13 26.46
CA TYR A 333 9.93 -8.96 25.74
C TYR A 333 9.25 -10.04 24.88
N LEU A 334 8.31 -10.79 25.46
CA LEU A 334 7.58 -11.83 24.73
C LEU A 334 6.73 -11.23 23.60
N GLY A 335 5.99 -10.15 23.86
CA GLY A 335 5.17 -9.50 22.84
C GLY A 335 6.01 -8.94 21.68
N ALA A 336 6.98 -8.07 21.98
CA ALA A 336 7.72 -7.33 20.97
C ALA A 336 8.84 -8.13 20.30
N GLN A 337 9.55 -9.00 21.03
CA GLN A 337 10.73 -9.71 20.48
C GLN A 337 10.42 -11.13 20.03
N ILE A 338 9.46 -11.80 20.65
CA ILE A 338 9.18 -13.22 20.37
C ILE A 338 7.94 -13.36 19.48
N ASN A 339 6.79 -12.93 19.96
CA ASN A 339 5.50 -13.13 19.29
C ASN A 339 5.41 -12.31 18.00
N TYR A 340 5.56 -10.98 18.10
CA TYR A 340 5.59 -10.11 16.91
C TYR A 340 7.00 -10.04 16.32
N GLY A 341 8.03 -10.02 17.17
CA GLY A 341 9.42 -9.86 16.77
C GLY A 341 9.98 -10.99 15.91
N GLY A 342 9.38 -12.19 15.94
CA GLY A 342 9.71 -13.27 15.01
C GLY A 342 9.50 -12.90 13.53
N ARG A 343 8.66 -11.90 13.24
CA ARG A 343 8.44 -11.34 11.90
C ARG A 343 9.33 -10.15 11.59
N VAL A 344 9.78 -9.44 12.62
CA VAL A 344 10.54 -8.19 12.49
C VAL A 344 12.00 -8.51 12.31
N THR A 345 12.53 -8.22 11.12
CA THR A 345 13.91 -8.56 10.74
C THR A 345 14.89 -7.41 10.93
N ASP A 346 14.44 -6.17 10.69
CA ASP A 346 15.25 -4.95 10.74
C ASP A 346 15.55 -4.50 12.18
N ASP A 347 16.74 -3.95 12.42
CA ASP A 347 17.20 -3.59 13.77
C ASP A 347 16.48 -2.35 14.32
N LYS A 348 16.15 -1.37 13.46
CA LYS A 348 15.40 -0.18 13.85
C LYS A 348 13.94 -0.53 14.10
N ASP A 349 13.36 -1.37 13.25
CA ASP A 349 11.99 -1.85 13.43
C ASP A 349 11.84 -2.67 14.72
N LYS A 350 12.84 -3.48 15.11
CA LYS A 350 12.87 -4.18 16.41
C LYS A 350 12.85 -3.22 17.60
N ARG A 351 13.60 -2.12 17.50
CA ARG A 351 13.58 -1.08 18.55
C ARG A 351 12.23 -0.36 18.57
N LEU A 352 11.68 -0.06 17.40
CA LEU A 352 10.41 0.63 17.24
C LEU A 352 9.26 -0.18 17.83
N ILE A 353 9.11 -1.46 17.46
CA ILE A 353 8.02 -2.29 17.96
C ILE A 353 8.05 -2.44 19.49
N ASN A 354 9.24 -2.51 20.07
CA ASN A 354 9.42 -2.53 21.52
C ASN A 354 8.95 -1.21 22.16
N CYS A 355 9.36 -0.06 21.60
CA CYS A 355 8.90 1.25 22.07
C CYS A 355 7.37 1.40 22.01
N ILE A 356 6.77 0.99 20.89
CA ILE A 356 5.31 1.01 20.72
C ILE A 356 4.66 0.12 21.78
N LEU A 357 5.09 -1.13 21.96
CA LEU A 357 4.48 -2.04 22.93
C LEU A 357 4.60 -1.51 24.36
N THR A 358 5.73 -0.92 24.74
CA THR A 358 5.92 -0.35 26.08
C THR A 358 4.99 0.83 26.38
N THR A 359 4.43 1.48 25.36
CA THR A 359 3.41 2.51 25.54
C THR A 359 2.06 1.90 25.94
N TYR A 360 1.73 0.72 25.40
CA TYR A 360 0.42 0.09 25.66
C TYR A 360 0.44 -0.99 26.75
N CYS A 361 1.61 -1.53 27.08
CA CYS A 361 1.80 -2.55 28.11
C CYS A 361 2.76 -2.04 29.18
N CYS A 362 2.24 -1.17 30.06
CA CYS A 362 3.01 -0.52 31.12
C CYS A 362 2.26 -0.48 32.45
N GLU A 363 2.99 -0.18 33.52
CA GLU A 363 2.42 -0.05 34.86
C GLU A 363 1.43 1.11 34.97
N SER A 364 1.73 2.25 34.34
CA SER A 364 0.87 3.45 34.36
C SER A 364 -0.52 3.20 33.79
N LEU A 365 -0.69 2.28 32.85
CA LEU A 365 -2.00 1.89 32.33
C LEU A 365 -2.90 1.29 33.41
N VAL A 366 -2.29 0.56 34.36
CA VAL A 366 -3.02 -0.11 35.44
C VAL A 366 -3.16 0.81 36.66
N THR A 367 -2.11 1.57 37.01
CA THR A 367 -2.05 2.37 38.24
C THR A 367 -2.61 3.78 38.07
N SER A 368 -2.34 4.44 36.94
CA SER A 368 -2.77 5.83 36.68
C SER A 368 -4.11 5.91 35.95
N CYS A 369 -4.66 4.79 35.47
CA CYS A 369 -6.04 4.68 34.97
C CYS A 369 -6.36 5.79 33.95
N SER A 370 -7.46 6.53 34.14
CA SER A 370 -7.94 7.64 33.29
C SER A 370 -6.94 8.77 33.05
N GLN A 371 -5.90 8.91 33.87
CA GLN A 371 -4.83 9.89 33.67
C GLN A 371 -3.83 9.43 32.60
N TYR A 372 -3.74 8.13 32.34
CA TYR A 372 -2.85 7.59 31.32
C TYR A 372 -3.53 7.64 29.94
N LYS A 373 -2.96 8.46 29.06
CA LYS A 373 -3.39 8.61 27.67
C LYS A 373 -2.34 8.00 26.75
N PHE A 374 -2.78 7.40 25.65
CA PHE A 374 -1.91 6.79 24.64
C PHE A 374 -1.34 7.81 23.66
N SER A 375 -1.92 9.01 23.57
CA SER A 375 -1.49 10.11 22.73
C SER A 375 -1.64 11.46 23.44
N ASP A 376 -1.03 12.48 22.84
CA ASP A 376 -1.07 13.87 23.35
C ASP A 376 -2.45 14.51 23.25
N SER A 377 -3.27 14.18 22.24
CA SER A 377 -4.67 14.65 22.17
C SER A 377 -5.57 14.19 23.31
N GLY A 378 -5.18 13.13 24.05
CA GLY A 378 -5.99 12.56 25.12
C GLY A 378 -7.24 11.80 24.65
N VAL A 379 -7.46 11.70 23.33
CA VAL A 379 -8.58 10.96 22.72
C VAL A 379 -8.42 9.46 22.91
N TYR A 380 -7.20 8.95 22.86
CA TYR A 380 -6.90 7.53 22.93
C TYR A 380 -6.50 7.12 24.36
N TYR A 381 -7.31 6.30 25.02
CA TYR A 381 -7.08 5.76 26.37
C TYR A 381 -7.81 4.43 26.58
N CYS A 382 -7.57 3.78 27.72
CA CYS A 382 -8.37 2.63 28.19
C CYS A 382 -9.51 3.11 29.11
N PRO A 383 -10.78 2.79 28.84
CA PRO A 383 -11.90 3.22 29.68
C PRO A 383 -11.89 2.50 31.03
N ASP A 384 -11.75 3.23 32.14
CA ASP A 384 -11.65 2.67 33.49
C ASP A 384 -12.92 1.96 33.96
N GLU A 385 -14.08 2.49 33.58
CA GLU A 385 -15.39 1.99 34.00
C GLU A 385 -15.84 0.75 33.20
N ALA A 386 -15.07 0.35 32.16
CA ALA A 386 -15.44 -0.75 31.30
C ALA A 386 -15.20 -2.09 32.00
N VAL A 387 -16.29 -2.83 32.22
CA VAL A 387 -16.26 -4.16 32.85
C VAL A 387 -16.57 -5.24 31.82
N PHE A 388 -17.53 -4.99 30.93
CA PHE A 388 -17.96 -5.92 29.90
C PHE A 388 -17.34 -5.59 28.54
N VAL A 389 -17.24 -6.59 27.66
CA VAL A 389 -16.78 -6.44 26.27
C VAL A 389 -17.52 -5.30 25.56
N ASP A 390 -18.84 -5.21 25.75
CA ASP A 390 -19.68 -4.17 25.15
C ASP A 390 -19.33 -2.75 25.59
N ASP A 391 -18.79 -2.55 26.79
CA ASP A 391 -18.39 -1.22 27.26
C ASP A 391 -17.13 -0.73 26.54
N PHE A 392 -16.17 -1.63 26.27
CA PHE A 392 -15.04 -1.32 25.41
C PHE A 392 -15.49 -1.02 23.98
N ILE A 393 -16.44 -1.80 23.44
CA ILE A 393 -16.98 -1.56 22.10
C ILE A 393 -17.64 -0.18 22.00
N LYS A 394 -18.44 0.23 23.00
CA LYS A 394 -19.03 1.58 23.04
C LYS A 394 -17.97 2.66 22.95
N TYR A 395 -16.88 2.53 23.73
CA TYR A 395 -15.77 3.47 23.65
C TYR A 395 -15.08 3.44 22.28
N ILE A 396 -14.76 2.26 21.74
CA ILE A 396 -14.13 2.12 20.42
C ILE A 396 -14.98 2.80 19.32
N LEU A 397 -16.31 2.72 19.40
CA LEU A 397 -17.22 3.38 18.46
C LEU A 397 -17.17 4.92 18.53
N THR A 398 -16.65 5.51 19.61
CA THR A 398 -16.44 6.97 19.72
C THR A 398 -15.14 7.44 19.05
N LEU A 399 -14.22 6.52 18.73
CA LEU A 399 -12.94 6.88 18.13
C LEU A 399 -13.12 7.45 16.70
N PRO A 400 -12.24 8.38 16.28
CA PRO A 400 -12.24 8.92 14.92
C PRO A 400 -12.14 7.81 13.86
N LEU A 401 -12.89 7.96 12.77
CA LEU A 401 -12.79 7.06 11.61
C LEU A 401 -11.41 7.17 10.96
N ASN A 402 -10.91 8.39 10.81
CA ASN A 402 -9.59 8.71 10.30
C ASN A 402 -8.70 9.20 11.45
N PRO A 403 -7.89 8.33 12.08
CA PRO A 403 -7.02 8.72 13.18
C PRO A 403 -5.86 9.60 12.68
N ALA A 404 -5.55 10.66 13.44
CA ALA A 404 -4.38 11.49 13.20
C ALA A 404 -3.07 10.71 13.43
N PRO A 405 -1.93 11.14 12.86
CA PRO A 405 -0.64 10.44 12.99
C PRO A 405 -0.19 10.27 14.44
N GLU A 406 -0.57 11.18 15.33
CA GLU A 406 -0.31 11.07 16.76
C GLU A 406 -0.89 9.80 17.41
N ALA A 407 -1.99 9.25 16.88
CA ALA A 407 -2.54 7.96 17.34
C ALA A 407 -1.55 6.80 17.14
N PHE A 408 -0.62 6.97 16.21
CA PHE A 408 0.46 6.05 15.91
C PHE A 408 1.80 6.54 16.48
N GLY A 409 1.85 7.61 17.27
CA GLY A 409 3.10 8.21 17.75
C GLY A 409 3.95 8.79 16.62
N MET A 410 3.30 9.43 15.63
CA MET A 410 3.94 10.06 14.48
C MET A 410 3.59 11.54 14.36
N HIS A 411 4.41 12.28 13.62
CA HIS A 411 4.18 13.68 13.28
C HIS A 411 3.15 13.83 12.14
N GLU A 412 2.43 14.96 12.09
CA GLU A 412 1.39 15.23 11.09
C GLU A 412 1.88 15.12 9.64
N ASN A 413 3.10 15.58 9.36
CA ASN A 413 3.76 15.44 8.04
C ASN A 413 3.75 14.00 7.48
N CYS A 414 3.65 12.97 8.32
CA CYS A 414 3.57 11.58 7.84
C CYS A 414 2.30 11.34 7.02
N ASN A 415 1.19 12.01 7.35
CA ASN A 415 -0.03 11.94 6.54
C ASN A 415 0.19 12.55 5.17
N ILE A 416 0.88 13.69 5.08
CA ILE A 416 1.16 14.38 3.80
C ILE A 416 1.99 13.46 2.91
N THR A 417 3.10 12.93 3.40
CA THR A 417 3.97 12.03 2.61
C THR A 417 3.23 10.76 2.18
N CYS A 418 2.42 10.18 3.07
CA CYS A 418 1.61 9.00 2.77
C CYS A 418 0.58 9.30 1.68
N ALA A 419 -0.16 10.39 1.81
CA ALA A 419 -1.19 10.79 0.85
C ALA A 419 -0.60 11.16 -0.51
N GLN A 420 0.57 11.81 -0.55
CA GLN A 420 1.32 12.05 -1.80
C GLN A 420 1.69 10.74 -2.49
N ALA A 421 2.27 9.79 -1.75
CA ALA A 421 2.64 8.49 -2.30
C ALA A 421 1.41 7.69 -2.79
N GLU A 422 0.30 7.74 -2.06
CA GLU A 422 -0.96 7.12 -2.51
C GLU A 422 -1.50 7.79 -3.79
N ALA A 423 -1.45 9.13 -3.88
CA ALA A 423 -1.86 9.87 -5.06
C ALA A 423 -0.98 9.54 -6.27
N GLU A 424 0.34 9.47 -6.10
CA GLU A 424 1.28 9.04 -7.15
C GLU A 424 0.97 7.62 -7.62
N ASN A 425 0.72 6.69 -6.69
CA ASN A 425 0.35 5.32 -7.03
C ASN A 425 -0.98 5.24 -7.80
N LEU A 426 -1.98 6.04 -7.41
CA LEU A 426 -3.25 6.14 -8.14
C LEU A 426 -3.01 6.64 -9.57
N LEU A 427 -2.27 7.73 -9.73
CA LEU A 427 -2.01 8.35 -11.03
C LEU A 427 -1.17 7.45 -11.94
N ALA A 428 -0.15 6.78 -11.38
CA ALA A 428 0.66 5.80 -12.09
C ALA A 428 -0.18 4.60 -12.53
N GLY A 429 -1.03 4.05 -11.65
CA GLY A 429 -1.94 2.96 -12.01
C GLY A 429 -2.95 3.35 -13.09
N MET A 430 -3.46 4.59 -13.05
CA MET A 430 -4.30 5.12 -14.14
C MET A 430 -3.54 5.27 -15.46
N LEU A 431 -2.26 5.62 -15.41
CA LEU A 431 -1.40 5.72 -16.59
C LEU A 431 -1.14 4.33 -17.20
N GLU A 432 -0.91 3.30 -16.39
CA GLU A 432 -0.75 1.92 -16.86
C GLU A 432 -2.02 1.35 -17.53
N MET A 433 -3.20 1.81 -17.09
CA MET A 433 -4.48 1.43 -17.70
C MET A 433 -4.83 2.26 -18.95
N ALA A 434 -4.09 3.34 -19.22
CA ALA A 434 -4.38 4.18 -20.38
C ALA A 434 -4.07 3.39 -21.67
N PRO A 435 -4.94 3.46 -22.70
CA PRO A 435 -4.73 2.72 -23.94
C PRO A 435 -3.42 3.17 -24.61
N SER A 436 -2.45 2.26 -24.69
CA SER A 436 -1.21 2.41 -25.45
C SER A 436 -1.55 2.51 -26.94
N GLY A 437 -1.84 3.72 -27.44
CA GLY A 437 -2.02 3.97 -28.87
C GLY A 437 -3.23 4.80 -29.31
N ALA A 438 -4.07 5.32 -28.41
CA ALA A 438 -5.18 6.20 -28.80
C ALA A 438 -4.71 7.66 -29.03
N GLY A 439 -3.81 7.84 -29.98
CA GLY A 439 -3.38 9.14 -30.51
C GLY A 439 -3.79 9.31 -31.96
N GLU A 440 -5.07 9.11 -32.31
CA GLU A 440 -5.61 9.52 -33.60
C GLU A 440 -5.69 11.05 -33.64
N GLY A 441 -4.56 11.71 -33.95
CA GLY A 441 -4.56 13.15 -34.20
C GLY A 441 -3.19 13.77 -34.13
N GLY A 442 -2.48 13.82 -35.26
CA GLY A 442 -1.42 14.79 -35.62
C GLY A 442 -0.27 15.09 -34.66
N GLY A 443 -0.22 14.45 -33.49
CA GLY A 443 0.80 14.61 -32.46
C GLY A 443 1.93 13.61 -32.65
N LYS A 444 3.04 13.87 -31.95
CA LYS A 444 4.23 13.01 -31.98
C LYS A 444 3.87 11.58 -31.63
N THR A 445 4.44 10.61 -32.35
CA THR A 445 4.27 9.20 -32.02
C THR A 445 4.92 8.89 -30.66
N VAL A 446 4.50 7.81 -30.02
CA VAL A 446 5.11 7.36 -28.75
C VAL A 446 6.63 7.18 -28.94
N GLU A 447 7.05 6.60 -30.07
CA GLU A 447 8.45 6.41 -30.42
C GLU A 447 9.21 7.73 -30.58
N GLU A 448 8.58 8.76 -31.19
CA GLU A 448 9.16 10.10 -31.31
C GLU A 448 9.33 10.76 -29.95
N MET A 449 8.34 10.63 -29.05
CA MET A 449 8.44 11.16 -27.69
C MET A 449 9.55 10.48 -26.88
N ILE A 450 9.72 9.17 -27.07
CA ILE A 450 10.80 8.41 -26.43
C ILE A 450 12.16 8.83 -27.01
N ASP A 451 12.30 9.03 -28.34
CA ASP A 451 13.57 9.52 -28.94
C ASP A 451 13.93 10.91 -28.41
N GLU A 452 12.94 11.80 -28.26
CA GLU A 452 13.15 13.15 -27.71
C GLU A 452 13.59 13.11 -26.26
N THR A 453 12.89 12.32 -25.43
CA THR A 453 13.26 12.16 -24.01
C THR A 453 14.65 11.54 -23.88
N ALA A 454 14.95 10.49 -24.65
CA ALA A 454 16.27 9.87 -24.69
C ALA A 454 17.35 10.86 -25.16
N ALA A 455 17.05 11.74 -26.12
CA ALA A 455 17.96 12.79 -26.58
C ALA A 455 18.25 13.81 -25.47
N GLN A 456 17.22 14.26 -24.75
CA GLN A 456 17.37 15.19 -23.63
C GLN A 456 18.19 14.58 -22.49
N ILE A 457 17.95 13.31 -22.14
CA ILE A 457 18.73 12.60 -21.13
C ILE A 457 20.19 12.47 -21.60
N GLN A 458 20.41 12.14 -22.86
CA GLN A 458 21.74 12.02 -23.44
C GLN A 458 22.51 13.35 -23.40
N GLU A 459 21.85 14.47 -23.66
CA GLU A 459 22.43 15.82 -23.58
C GLU A 459 22.79 16.21 -22.14
N LYS A 460 21.94 15.85 -21.17
CA LYS A 460 22.17 16.11 -19.74
C LYS A 460 23.15 15.13 -19.08
N THR A 461 23.51 14.04 -19.74
CA THR A 461 24.44 13.04 -19.19
C THR A 461 25.85 13.65 -19.11
N PRO A 462 26.50 13.67 -17.93
CA PRO A 462 27.81 14.29 -17.77
C PRO A 462 28.90 13.55 -18.57
N ALA A 463 29.95 14.28 -18.93
CA ALA A 463 31.15 13.67 -19.50
C ALA A 463 31.86 12.78 -18.48
N ALA A 464 32.55 11.75 -18.95
CA ALA A 464 33.39 10.90 -18.11
C ALA A 464 34.43 11.77 -17.37
N ILE A 465 34.62 11.48 -16.09
CA ILE A 465 35.60 12.16 -15.25
C ILE A 465 36.99 11.69 -15.68
N ASP A 466 37.92 12.62 -15.88
CA ASP A 466 39.30 12.30 -16.22
C ASP A 466 39.97 11.57 -15.05
N PHE A 467 40.15 10.26 -15.20
CA PHE A 467 40.72 9.40 -14.18
C PHE A 467 42.20 9.73 -13.92
N ASP A 468 42.96 10.11 -14.96
CA ASP A 468 44.38 10.39 -14.85
C ASP A 468 44.60 11.68 -14.04
N LEU A 469 43.76 12.70 -14.28
CA LEU A 469 43.77 13.94 -13.50
C LEU A 469 43.37 13.71 -12.03
N VAL A 470 42.42 12.81 -11.78
CA VAL A 470 42.04 12.40 -10.41
C VAL A 470 43.18 11.64 -9.74
N ASP A 471 43.87 10.74 -10.45
CA ASP A 471 45.00 9.97 -9.90
C ASP A 471 46.21 10.85 -9.58
N GLU A 472 46.52 11.82 -10.44
CA GLU A 472 47.60 12.78 -10.20
C GLU A 472 47.33 13.66 -8.97
N ARG A 473 46.08 14.13 -8.82
CA ARG A 473 45.68 15.02 -7.73
C ARG A 473 45.46 14.29 -6.40
N TYR A 474 44.97 13.05 -6.46
CA TYR A 474 44.63 12.21 -5.31
C TYR A 474 45.27 10.83 -5.43
N PRO A 475 46.62 10.74 -5.39
CA PRO A 475 47.31 9.48 -5.55
C PRO A 475 47.03 8.54 -4.38
N THR A 476 47.06 7.24 -4.68
CA THR A 476 46.92 6.19 -3.66
C THR A 476 48.09 6.27 -2.68
N LYS A 477 47.79 6.68 -1.44
CA LYS A 477 48.75 6.83 -0.34
C LYS A 477 48.28 6.00 0.84
N TYR A 478 49.23 5.47 1.60
CA TYR A 478 48.91 4.70 2.81
C TYR A 478 48.25 5.60 3.87
N GLU A 479 48.66 6.86 3.92
CA GLU A 479 48.21 7.86 4.89
C GLU A 479 46.84 8.46 4.55
N GLU A 480 46.37 8.30 3.31
CA GLU A 480 45.10 8.88 2.83
C GLU A 480 44.28 7.83 2.06
N SER A 481 43.56 7.01 2.81
CA SER A 481 42.77 5.89 2.29
C SER A 481 41.57 6.35 1.45
N LEU A 482 41.04 7.57 1.68
CA LEU A 482 39.92 8.11 0.91
C LEU A 482 40.25 8.31 -0.56
N ASN A 483 41.52 8.59 -0.91
CA ASN A 483 41.96 8.69 -2.31
C ASN A 483 41.72 7.39 -3.08
N THR A 484 41.89 6.24 -2.43
CA THR A 484 41.63 4.93 -3.04
C THR A 484 40.15 4.71 -3.29
N VAL A 485 39.29 5.14 -2.35
CA VAL A 485 37.83 5.07 -2.49
C VAL A 485 37.38 5.98 -3.62
N LEU A 486 37.84 7.22 -3.67
CA LEU A 486 37.51 8.19 -4.73
C LEU A 486 37.84 7.63 -6.12
N LYS A 487 39.04 7.06 -6.30
CA LYS A 487 39.45 6.43 -7.56
C LYS A 487 38.51 5.28 -7.97
N GLN A 488 38.11 4.44 -7.02
CA GLN A 488 37.17 3.35 -7.28
C GLN A 488 35.77 3.85 -7.64
N GLU A 489 35.30 4.91 -6.97
CA GLU A 489 34.03 5.55 -7.30
C GLU A 489 34.05 6.16 -8.70
N VAL A 490 35.12 6.88 -9.06
CA VAL A 490 35.29 7.48 -10.40
C VAL A 490 35.26 6.40 -11.49
N LEU A 491 35.97 5.28 -11.30
CA LEU A 491 35.94 4.17 -12.25
C LEU A 491 34.53 3.59 -12.43
N ARG A 492 33.81 3.39 -11.32
CA ARG A 492 32.43 2.86 -11.35
C ARG A 492 31.47 3.86 -11.99
N PHE A 493 31.62 5.15 -11.68
CA PHE A 493 30.81 6.22 -12.21
C PHE A 493 31.02 6.40 -13.72
N ASN A 494 32.28 6.39 -14.17
CA ASN A 494 32.59 6.43 -15.61
C ASN A 494 32.03 5.22 -16.35
N ARG A 495 32.13 4.02 -15.77
CA ARG A 495 31.51 2.83 -16.36
C ARG A 495 29.99 2.97 -16.50
N LEU A 496 29.32 3.59 -15.53
CA LEU A 496 27.89 3.87 -15.61
C LEU A 496 27.58 4.90 -16.71
N ILE A 497 28.36 5.99 -16.79
CA ILE A 497 28.23 6.99 -17.86
C ILE A 497 28.38 6.33 -19.23
N ASP A 498 29.39 5.48 -19.42
CA ASP A 498 29.62 4.79 -20.68
C ASP A 498 28.42 3.93 -21.09
N ILE A 499 27.86 3.17 -20.14
CA ILE A 499 26.66 2.35 -20.36
C ILE A 499 25.46 3.22 -20.72
N MET A 500 25.22 4.32 -20.00
CA MET A 500 24.12 5.24 -20.28
C MET A 500 24.26 5.86 -21.67
N VAL A 501 25.45 6.33 -22.02
CA VAL A 501 25.72 6.95 -23.32
C VAL A 501 25.56 5.93 -24.45
N SER A 502 26.02 4.68 -24.27
CA SER A 502 25.86 3.64 -25.29
C SER A 502 24.40 3.20 -25.44
N SER A 503 23.70 2.94 -24.33
CA SER A 503 22.33 2.43 -24.36
C SER A 503 21.35 3.46 -24.90
N LEU A 504 21.48 4.74 -24.54
CA LEU A 504 20.65 5.82 -25.10
C LEU A 504 20.88 5.97 -26.61
N LYS A 505 22.13 5.90 -27.07
CA LYS A 505 22.44 5.94 -28.51
C LYS A 505 21.85 4.74 -29.25
N GLU A 506 21.91 3.55 -28.67
CA GLU A 506 21.35 2.33 -29.27
C GLU A 506 19.83 2.34 -29.28
N LEU A 507 19.18 2.77 -28.19
CA LEU A 507 17.73 2.94 -28.10
C LEU A 507 17.23 3.87 -29.21
N ARG A 508 17.85 5.04 -29.35
CA ARG A 508 17.51 6.02 -30.38
C ARG A 508 17.71 5.48 -31.81
N LYS A 509 18.72 4.64 -32.02
CA LYS A 509 18.91 3.95 -33.31
C LYS A 509 17.85 2.87 -33.53
N ALA A 510 17.47 2.13 -32.49
CA ALA A 510 16.45 1.09 -32.55
C ALA A 510 15.07 1.67 -32.87
N LEU A 511 14.69 2.80 -32.24
CA LEU A 511 13.46 3.55 -32.54
C LEU A 511 13.41 4.04 -34.00
N LYS A 512 14.56 4.30 -34.62
CA LYS A 512 14.69 4.69 -36.05
C LYS A 512 14.81 3.49 -37.00
N GLY A 513 14.72 2.26 -36.48
CA GLY A 513 14.88 1.03 -37.25
C GLY A 513 16.30 0.77 -37.77
N LEU A 514 17.32 1.45 -37.23
CA LEU A 514 18.72 1.30 -37.64
C LEU A 514 19.44 0.15 -36.91
N VAL A 515 18.88 -0.30 -35.78
CA VAL A 515 19.36 -1.41 -34.95
C VAL A 515 18.16 -2.24 -34.50
N ALA A 516 18.33 -3.55 -34.30
CA ALA A 516 17.26 -4.40 -33.77
C ALA A 516 16.95 -4.04 -32.31
N MET A 517 15.65 -3.97 -31.97
CA MET A 517 15.21 -3.78 -30.59
C MET A 517 15.54 -5.03 -29.77
N SER A 518 16.48 -4.91 -28.83
CA SER A 518 16.78 -5.99 -27.87
C SER A 518 15.80 -5.93 -26.69
N ALA A 519 15.67 -7.02 -25.93
CA ALA A 519 14.83 -7.04 -24.72
C ALA A 519 15.26 -5.98 -23.68
N GLU A 520 16.55 -5.65 -23.63
CA GLU A 520 17.09 -4.61 -22.74
C GLU A 520 16.67 -3.21 -23.20
N LEU A 521 16.70 -2.94 -24.51
CA LEU A 521 16.24 -1.67 -25.09
C LEU A 521 14.72 -1.52 -24.99
N GLU A 522 13.97 -2.60 -25.19
CA GLU A 522 12.53 -2.63 -25.02
C GLU A 522 12.16 -2.35 -23.56
N THR A 523 12.87 -2.95 -22.60
CA THR A 523 12.67 -2.66 -21.17
C THR A 523 13.02 -1.22 -20.83
N ALA A 524 14.07 -0.64 -21.42
CA ALA A 524 14.45 0.75 -21.21
C ALA A 524 13.49 1.76 -21.89
N SER A 525 12.73 1.29 -22.88
CA SER A 525 11.73 2.08 -23.60
C SER A 525 10.39 2.18 -22.86
N HIS A 526 10.10 1.20 -22.00
CA HIS A 526 8.92 1.18 -21.13
C HIS A 526 9.18 1.95 -19.85
#